data_AF-A0AAD7C912-F1
#
_entry.id   AF-A0AAD7C912-F1
#
_cell.length_a   1.000
_cell.length_b   1.000
_cell.length_c   1.000
_cell.angle_alpha   90.00
_cell.angle_beta   90.00
_cell.angle_gamma   90.00
#
_symmetry.space_group_name_H-M   'P 1'
#
loop_
_entity.id
_entity.type
_entity.pdbx_description
1 polymer ?
#
loop_
_entity_poly.entity_id
_entity_poly.type
_entity_poly.pdbx_seq_one_letter_code
_entity_poly.pdbx_strand_id
1 'polypeptide(L)'
;MARRERPNVCDAAATGSLDIHKREGHQPHLNVGTGWLAGQGVSTFKCTPQPGLPTFSCGYHHWCFQSSVPTTFAICSPNVRTDWSMITFSFKVFAVCDVAADEELTYLYTSIEGSTAQRNEDLKPYDFVCTCRSCKDPKSDARRAYLEQSGPPSIPLWLFDDAPQASATLLEECRRQMAIIEREGMEAVYRYYEVLSAGFVVCVATGDAQSASEWARKLVRIRCVEEVPKDIESFVDPNSRAYKAHPMWRKRFDRDSNESWDVMMKGLAAMKLGGIIVEN
;
A
#
# COMPACT_ATOMS: atom_id res chain seq x y z
N MET A 1 -39.43 11.94 55.40
CA MET A 1 -40.23 12.68 54.39
C MET A 1 -39.47 13.95 54.06
N ALA A 2 -38.97 14.27 52.86
CA ALA A 2 -38.96 13.64 51.55
C ALA A 2 -37.63 14.05 50.87
N ARG A 3 -36.91 13.07 50.29
CA ARG A 3 -35.71 13.29 49.46
C ARG A 3 -36.21 13.58 48.04
N ARG A 4 -35.88 14.73 47.45
CA ARG A 4 -36.14 15.02 46.04
C ARG A 4 -35.05 14.36 45.19
N GLU A 5 -35.44 13.34 44.44
CA GLU A 5 -34.69 12.78 43.32
C GLU A 5 -34.67 13.81 42.16
N ARG A 6 -33.52 13.93 41.48
CA ARG A 6 -33.46 14.52 40.13
C ARG A 6 -33.20 13.40 39.12
N PRO A 7 -33.91 13.37 38.00
CA PRO A 7 -33.73 12.34 36.99
C PRO A 7 -32.47 12.57 36.14
N ASN A 8 -31.84 11.46 35.76
CA ASN A 8 -30.89 11.35 34.67
C ASN A 8 -31.58 11.74 33.35
N VAL A 9 -30.95 12.63 32.58
CA VAL A 9 -31.23 12.79 31.15
C VAL A 9 -29.88 12.88 30.44
N CYS A 10 -29.48 11.77 29.82
CA CYS A 10 -28.49 11.74 28.75
C CYS A 10 -29.28 11.84 27.46
N ASP A 11 -29.25 12.99 26.80
CA ASP A 11 -29.64 13.13 25.40
C ASP A 11 -28.69 14.13 24.74
N ALA A 12 -27.75 13.59 23.96
CA ALA A 12 -27.03 14.32 22.93
C ALA A 12 -26.62 13.32 21.85
N ALA A 13 -27.57 12.98 20.98
CA ALA A 13 -27.26 12.35 19.71
C ALA A 13 -26.57 13.39 18.81
N ALA A 14 -25.29 13.20 18.53
CA ALA A 14 -24.60 13.89 17.46
C ALA A 14 -24.47 12.91 16.28
N THR A 15 -25.46 12.92 15.40
CA THR A 15 -25.38 12.24 14.09
C THR A 15 -24.54 13.08 13.16
N GLY A 16 -23.24 12.80 13.10
CA GLY A 16 -22.36 13.24 12.02
C GLY A 16 -22.54 12.32 10.82
N SER A 17 -23.31 12.74 9.82
CA SER A 17 -23.39 12.07 8.52
C SER A 17 -22.15 12.44 7.70
N LEU A 18 -21.48 11.43 7.12
CA LEU A 18 -20.42 11.64 6.14
C LEU A 18 -21.11 11.93 4.80
N ASP A 19 -21.25 13.21 4.45
CA ASP A 19 -21.79 13.61 3.14
C ASP A 19 -20.78 13.27 2.04
N ILE A 20 -21.02 12.16 1.35
CA ILE A 20 -20.33 11.78 0.12
C ILE A 20 -20.90 12.66 -1.00
N HIS A 21 -20.22 13.77 -1.31
CA HIS A 21 -20.57 14.58 -2.46
C HIS A 21 -20.34 13.79 -3.76
N LYS A 22 -21.44 13.31 -4.37
CA LYS A 22 -21.48 12.93 -5.79
C LYS A 22 -21.16 14.17 -6.62
N ARG A 23 -19.94 14.28 -7.14
CA ARG A 23 -19.66 15.11 -8.32
C ARG A 23 -19.73 14.22 -9.55
N GLU A 24 -20.72 14.49 -10.39
CA GLU A 24 -20.83 13.92 -11.72
C GLU A 24 -19.61 14.35 -12.56
N GLY A 25 -18.91 13.37 -13.12
CA GLY A 25 -17.74 13.57 -13.96
C GLY A 25 -16.65 12.55 -13.60
N HIS A 26 -16.35 11.65 -14.53
CA HIS A 26 -15.36 10.58 -14.39
C HIS A 26 -14.04 11.07 -13.75
N GLN A 27 -13.84 10.74 -12.47
CA GLN A 27 -12.54 10.78 -11.80
C GLN A 27 -12.35 9.46 -11.03
N PRO A 28 -11.32 8.65 -11.33
CA PRO A 28 -11.16 7.32 -10.73
C PRO A 28 -10.52 7.35 -9.33
N HIS A 29 -10.76 8.39 -8.52
CA HIS A 29 -10.03 8.58 -7.25
C HIS A 29 -10.98 8.83 -6.08
N LEU A 30 -11.17 7.81 -5.24
CA LEU A 30 -11.70 8.00 -3.90
C LEU A 30 -10.53 8.31 -2.96
N ASN A 31 -10.31 9.59 -2.67
CA ASN A 31 -9.61 9.97 -1.43
C ASN A 31 -10.63 9.81 -0.30
N VAL A 32 -10.50 8.75 0.48
CA VAL A 32 -11.50 8.38 1.49
C VAL A 32 -11.40 9.29 2.73
N GLY A 33 -10.30 10.04 2.88
CA GLY A 33 -10.18 11.09 3.87
C GLY A 33 -8.74 11.55 4.08
N THR A 34 -8.58 12.84 4.39
CA THR A 34 -7.35 13.42 4.94
C THR A 34 -7.68 14.09 6.25
N GLY A 35 -7.20 13.54 7.37
CA GLY A 35 -7.35 14.15 8.69
C GLY A 35 -6.15 15.04 9.03
N TRP A 36 -6.39 16.31 9.37
CA TRP A 36 -5.39 17.15 10.03
C TRP A 36 -5.46 16.91 11.53
N LEU A 37 -4.34 16.52 12.16
CA LEU A 37 -4.25 16.33 13.62
C LEU A 37 -4.25 17.64 14.42
N ALA A 38 -4.41 18.79 13.77
CA ALA A 38 -4.41 20.12 14.40
C ALA A 38 -5.81 20.78 14.43
N GLY A 39 -6.89 20.01 14.29
CA GLY A 39 -8.26 20.49 14.50
C GLY A 39 -8.75 20.13 15.90
N GLN A 40 -9.04 21.13 16.74
CA GLN A 40 -9.70 20.97 18.04
C GLN A 40 -11.11 20.35 17.87
N GLY A 41 -11.17 19.04 17.76
CA GLY A 41 -12.37 18.21 17.89
C GLY A 41 -12.08 17.15 18.94
N VAL A 42 -12.06 17.55 20.21
CA VAL A 42 -11.78 16.66 21.33
C VAL A 42 -13.00 15.77 21.55
N SER A 43 -13.01 14.55 21.01
CA SER A 43 -13.78 13.47 21.61
C SER A 43 -12.96 12.93 22.80
N THR A 44 -13.22 13.44 24.00
CA THR A 44 -12.58 12.96 25.22
C THR A 44 -13.03 11.53 25.52
N PHE A 45 -12.18 10.53 25.28
CA PHE A 45 -12.22 9.29 26.05
C PHE A 45 -11.26 9.44 27.23
N LYS A 46 -11.79 9.37 28.45
CA LYS A 46 -10.97 9.31 29.67
C LYS A 46 -10.25 7.96 29.71
N CYS A 47 -8.99 7.92 29.32
CA CYS A 47 -8.08 6.90 29.82
C CYS A 47 -7.72 7.24 31.27
N THR A 48 -8.08 6.38 32.22
CA THR A 48 -7.51 6.43 33.57
C THR A 48 -6.01 6.12 33.51
N PRO A 49 -5.12 7.00 33.98
CA PRO A 49 -3.68 6.73 34.00
C PRO A 49 -3.36 5.58 34.96
N GLN A 50 -2.45 4.69 34.57
CA GLN A 50 -1.78 3.83 35.55
C GLN A 50 -0.67 4.64 36.26
N PRO A 51 -0.57 4.58 37.60
CA PRO A 51 0.47 5.31 38.33
C PRO A 51 1.86 4.70 38.06
N GLY A 52 2.83 5.51 37.62
CA GLY A 52 4.26 5.16 37.67
C GLY A 52 5.06 5.23 36.38
N LEU A 53 4.47 5.60 35.23
CA LEU A 53 5.21 5.74 33.97
C LEU A 53 5.26 7.21 33.52
N PRO A 54 6.45 7.74 33.14
CA PRO A 54 6.56 9.06 32.53
C PRO A 54 5.85 9.10 31.18
N THR A 55 4.91 10.03 31.04
CA THR A 55 4.05 10.20 29.87
C THR A 55 4.77 10.88 28.72
N PHE A 56 5.30 10.08 27.79
CA PHE A 56 5.35 10.46 26.37
C PHE A 56 4.31 9.62 25.62
N SER A 57 3.05 10.07 25.60
CA SER A 57 2.02 9.45 24.77
C SER A 57 2.12 10.03 23.36
N CYS A 58 2.82 9.35 22.46
CA CYS A 58 2.46 9.43 21.05
C CYS A 58 1.09 8.76 20.95
N GLY A 59 0.03 9.56 20.90
CA GLY A 59 -1.34 9.07 20.78
C GLY A 59 -1.50 8.39 19.44
N TYR A 60 -1.35 7.06 19.41
CA TYR A 60 -1.93 6.25 18.36
C TYR A 60 -3.44 6.38 18.48
N HIS A 61 -4.02 7.35 17.79
CA HIS A 61 -5.45 7.43 17.60
C HIS A 61 -5.86 6.25 16.72
N HIS A 62 -6.20 5.12 17.35
CA HIS A 62 -7.03 4.10 16.70
C HIS A 62 -8.30 4.81 16.24
N TRP A 63 -8.45 5.01 14.94
CA TRP A 63 -9.74 5.31 14.35
C TRP A 63 -10.64 4.11 14.62
N CYS A 64 -11.39 4.15 15.71
CA CYS A 64 -12.51 3.24 15.91
C CYS A 64 -13.60 3.66 14.92
N PHE A 65 -13.61 3.02 13.75
CA PHE A 65 -14.82 2.86 12.94
C PHE A 65 -15.78 1.95 13.73
N GLN A 66 -16.28 2.44 14.86
CA GLN A 66 -17.29 1.74 15.67
C GLN A 66 -18.67 2.20 15.22
N SER A 67 -19.23 1.46 14.27
CA SER A 67 -20.67 1.36 14.09
C SER A 67 -21.01 -0.11 13.92
N SER A 68 -21.15 -0.80 15.06
CA SER A 68 -22.00 -1.99 15.24
C SER A 68 -22.15 -2.96 14.05
N VAL A 69 -21.09 -3.70 13.68
CA VAL A 69 -21.22 -4.88 12.81
C VAL A 69 -20.42 -6.04 13.39
N PRO A 70 -21.03 -7.21 13.65
CA PRO A 70 -20.27 -8.41 13.97
C PRO A 70 -19.77 -9.07 12.68
N THR A 71 -18.58 -9.69 12.74
CA THR A 71 -18.04 -10.70 11.79
C THR A 71 -17.79 -10.18 10.36
N THR A 72 -16.58 -9.81 9.92
CA THR A 72 -15.36 -10.62 9.87
C THR A 72 -14.23 -9.69 9.38
N PHE A 73 -13.31 -9.24 10.23
CA PHE A 73 -12.22 -8.38 9.76
C PHE A 73 -11.30 -9.18 8.81
N ALA A 74 -11.40 -8.93 7.50
CA ALA A 74 -10.58 -9.58 6.47
C ALA A 74 -9.19 -8.94 6.41
N ILE A 75 -8.38 -9.15 7.45
CA ILE A 75 -7.11 -8.43 7.63
C ILE A 75 -6.00 -8.93 6.72
N CYS A 76 -6.11 -10.16 6.19
CA CYS A 76 -5.09 -10.72 5.31
C CYS A 76 -5.28 -10.36 3.82
N SER A 77 -6.34 -9.63 3.49
CA SER A 77 -6.68 -9.18 2.15
C SER A 77 -7.27 -7.76 2.18
N PRO A 78 -6.49 -6.76 2.66
CA PRO A 78 -6.97 -5.39 2.84
C PRO A 78 -7.37 -4.73 1.51
N ASN A 79 -8.42 -3.91 1.53
CA ASN A 79 -8.81 -3.07 0.39
C ASN A 79 -8.34 -1.61 0.51
N VAL A 80 -7.76 -1.23 1.65
CA VAL A 80 -7.10 0.08 1.83
C VAL A 80 -5.65 -0.05 2.28
N ARG A 81 -4.84 0.93 1.88
CA ARG A 81 -3.49 1.18 2.39
C ARG A 81 -3.48 2.51 3.14
N THR A 82 -2.67 2.55 4.19
CA THR A 82 -2.47 3.75 5.01
C THR A 82 -1.06 4.28 4.81
N ASP A 83 -0.93 5.60 4.82
CA ASP A 83 0.36 6.30 4.74
C ASP A 83 0.43 7.38 5.82
N TRP A 84 1.59 7.51 6.44
CA TRP A 84 1.84 8.51 7.48
C TRP A 84 2.95 9.45 7.03
N SER A 85 2.59 10.71 6.84
CA SER A 85 3.53 11.74 6.39
C SER A 85 4.01 12.56 7.59
N MET A 86 5.27 12.39 7.98
CA MET A 86 5.89 13.19 9.05
C MET A 86 5.98 14.67 8.69
N ILE A 87 6.18 15.01 7.41
CA ILE A 87 6.34 16.39 6.95
C ILE A 87 5.05 17.20 7.13
N THR A 88 3.92 16.57 6.82
CA THR A 88 2.60 17.21 6.90
C THR A 88 1.86 16.85 8.19
N PHE A 89 2.42 15.94 8.99
CA PHE A 89 1.81 15.36 10.19
C PHE A 89 0.38 14.88 9.92
N SER A 90 0.21 14.14 8.82
CA SER A 90 -1.09 13.67 8.33
C SER A 90 -1.11 12.16 8.11
N PHE A 91 -2.27 11.56 8.40
CA PHE A 91 -2.60 10.17 8.09
C PHE A 91 -3.49 10.14 6.86
N LYS A 92 -3.12 9.33 5.87
CA LYS A 92 -3.85 9.21 4.61
C LYS A 92 -4.30 7.77 4.43
N VAL A 93 -5.52 7.60 3.93
CA VAL A 93 -6.11 6.29 3.64
C VAL A 93 -6.49 6.24 2.17
N PHE A 94 -6.07 5.19 1.48
CA PHE A 94 -6.27 5.05 0.04
C PHE A 94 -6.82 3.67 -0.28
N ALA A 95 -7.83 3.63 -1.13
CA ALA A 95 -8.26 2.37 -1.73
C ALA A 95 -7.15 1.84 -2.66
N VAL A 96 -6.84 0.55 -2.55
CA VAL A 96 -5.85 -0.13 -3.42
C VAL A 96 -6.50 -1.04 -4.47
N CYS A 97 -7.82 -1.22 -4.36
CA CYS A 97 -8.66 -1.92 -5.31
C CYS A 97 -10.03 -1.20 -5.42
N ASP A 98 -10.88 -1.69 -6.31
CA ASP A 98 -12.25 -1.19 -6.40
C ASP A 98 -13.03 -1.63 -5.15
N VAL A 99 -13.63 -0.68 -4.45
CA VAL A 99 -14.41 -0.91 -3.21
C VAL A 99 -15.86 -0.54 -3.48
N ALA A 100 -16.79 -1.46 -3.21
CA ALA A 100 -18.23 -1.17 -3.37
C ALA A 100 -18.73 -0.18 -2.31
N ALA A 101 -19.82 0.54 -2.59
CA ALA A 101 -20.34 1.60 -1.72
C ALA A 101 -20.66 1.14 -0.28
N ASP A 102 -20.99 -0.14 -0.10
CA ASP A 102 -21.34 -0.76 1.18
C ASP A 102 -20.29 -1.79 1.65
N GLU A 103 -19.13 -1.84 0.99
CA GLU A 103 -18.04 -2.73 1.37
C GLU A 103 -17.23 -2.11 2.53
N GLU A 104 -16.93 -2.93 3.54
CA GLU A 104 -16.13 -2.51 4.69
C GLU A 104 -14.69 -2.20 4.27
N LEU A 105 -14.17 -1.06 4.72
CA LEU A 105 -12.77 -0.71 4.51
C LEU A 105 -11.89 -1.48 5.49
N THR A 106 -10.88 -2.16 4.97
CA THR A 106 -10.00 -3.05 5.72
C THR A 106 -8.55 -2.69 5.49
N TYR A 107 -7.79 -2.52 6.59
CA TYR A 107 -6.37 -2.20 6.58
C TYR A 107 -5.55 -3.26 7.33
N LEU A 108 -4.23 -3.20 7.16
CA LEU A 108 -3.28 -4.16 7.72
C LEU A 108 -2.95 -3.86 9.19
N TYR A 109 -3.17 -4.84 10.07
CA TYR A 109 -2.68 -4.83 11.46
C TYR A 109 -1.37 -5.59 11.66
N THR A 110 -1.03 -6.45 10.70
CA THR A 110 0.16 -7.31 10.75
C THR A 110 0.79 -7.43 9.35
N SER A 111 2.01 -7.97 9.30
CA SER A 111 2.58 -8.50 8.06
C SER A 111 1.70 -9.64 7.52
N ILE A 112 1.27 -9.52 6.26
CA ILE A 112 0.39 -10.50 5.62
C ILE A 112 1.14 -11.42 4.65
N GLU A 113 2.46 -11.32 4.57
CA GLU A 113 3.31 -12.21 3.76
C GLU A 113 3.60 -13.55 4.48
N GLY A 114 3.35 -13.63 5.78
CA GLY A 114 3.55 -14.85 6.58
C GLY A 114 2.50 -15.95 6.38
N SER A 115 2.75 -17.12 6.97
CA SER A 115 1.80 -18.25 7.01
C SER A 115 0.54 -17.92 7.81
N THR A 116 -0.51 -18.71 7.67
CA THR A 116 -1.77 -18.51 8.41
C THR A 116 -1.55 -18.61 9.92
N ALA A 117 -0.66 -19.51 10.35
CA ALA A 117 -0.27 -19.60 11.76
C ALA A 117 0.44 -18.32 12.23
N GLN A 118 1.41 -17.81 11.46
CA GLN A 118 2.12 -16.58 11.80
C GLN A 118 1.18 -15.38 11.85
N ARG A 119 0.33 -15.21 10.84
CA ARG A 119 -0.64 -14.10 10.79
C ARG A 119 -1.59 -14.14 11.99
N ASN A 120 -2.06 -15.32 12.41
CA ASN A 120 -2.90 -15.42 13.60
C ASN A 120 -2.14 -15.22 14.91
N GLU A 121 -0.86 -15.59 14.97
CA GLU A 121 0.03 -15.28 16.11
C GLU A 121 0.16 -13.77 16.30
N ASP A 122 0.43 -13.05 15.21
CA ASP A 122 0.58 -11.60 15.22
C ASP A 122 -0.73 -10.86 15.56
N LEU A 123 -1.86 -11.54 15.39
CA LEU A 123 -3.18 -11.01 15.71
C LEU A 123 -3.64 -11.29 17.15
N LYS A 124 -2.90 -12.13 17.91
CA LYS A 124 -3.20 -12.40 19.32
C LYS A 124 -3.34 -11.15 20.19
N PRO A 125 -2.54 -10.08 20.03
CA PRO A 125 -2.70 -8.86 20.82
C PRO A 125 -4.05 -8.15 20.64
N TYR A 126 -4.80 -8.51 19.60
CA TYR A 126 -6.12 -7.96 19.28
C TYR A 126 -7.28 -8.91 19.64
N ASP A 127 -6.99 -10.04 20.31
CA ASP A 127 -7.97 -11.01 20.81
C ASP A 127 -8.96 -11.56 19.74
N PHE A 128 -8.51 -11.73 18.49
CA PHE A 128 -9.33 -12.38 17.46
C PHE A 128 -8.51 -13.33 16.55
N VAL A 129 -9.22 -14.24 15.88
CA VAL A 129 -8.65 -15.17 14.89
C VAL A 129 -9.18 -14.80 13.51
N CYS A 130 -8.28 -14.60 12.55
CA CYS A 130 -8.67 -14.23 11.19
C CYS A 130 -9.24 -15.45 10.45
N THR A 131 -10.48 -15.31 9.95
CA THR A 131 -11.19 -16.36 9.21
C THR A 131 -11.47 -15.98 7.75
N CYS A 132 -10.67 -15.05 7.20
CA CYS A 132 -10.75 -14.64 5.80
C CYS A 132 -10.49 -15.82 4.84
N ARG A 133 -10.79 -15.61 3.54
CA ARG A 133 -10.59 -16.62 2.50
C ARG A 133 -9.16 -17.17 2.47
N SER A 134 -8.16 -16.31 2.61
CA SER A 134 -6.75 -16.73 2.61
C SER A 134 -6.40 -17.60 3.82
N CYS A 135 -6.88 -17.26 5.02
CA CYS A 135 -6.68 -18.11 6.22
C CYS A 135 -7.42 -19.45 6.15
N LYS A 136 -8.45 -19.56 5.30
CA LYS A 136 -9.19 -20.81 5.09
C LYS A 136 -8.64 -21.65 3.93
N ASP A 137 -7.85 -21.07 3.02
CA ASP A 137 -7.27 -21.76 1.88
C ASP A 137 -5.87 -22.31 2.23
N PRO A 138 -5.67 -23.63 2.35
CA PRO A 138 -4.36 -24.19 2.68
C PRO A 138 -3.30 -23.91 1.59
N LYS A 139 -3.71 -23.63 0.35
CA LYS A 139 -2.77 -23.26 -0.74
C LYS A 139 -2.26 -21.83 -0.60
N SER A 140 -2.88 -21.04 0.26
CA SER A 140 -2.57 -19.63 0.47
C SER A 140 -1.20 -19.44 1.11
N ASP A 141 -0.86 -20.31 2.07
CA ASP A 141 0.44 -20.30 2.72
C ASP A 141 1.57 -20.67 1.74
N ALA A 142 1.34 -21.63 0.85
CA ALA A 142 2.32 -21.97 -0.19
C ALA A 142 2.57 -20.81 -1.18
N ARG A 143 1.53 -20.08 -1.56
CA ARG A 143 1.65 -18.91 -2.44
C ARG A 143 2.42 -17.77 -1.78
N ARG A 144 2.13 -17.48 -0.52
CA ARG A 144 2.83 -16.46 0.28
C ARG A 144 4.28 -16.84 0.58
N ALA A 145 4.53 -18.10 0.93
CA ALA A 145 5.90 -18.61 1.13
C ALA A 145 6.74 -18.50 -0.14
N TYR A 146 6.13 -18.69 -1.32
CA TYR A 146 6.83 -18.45 -2.58
C TYR A 146 7.22 -16.97 -2.77
N LEU A 147 6.35 -16.01 -2.44
CA LEU A 147 6.70 -14.58 -2.51
C LEU A 147 7.87 -14.24 -1.57
N GLU A 148 7.83 -14.76 -0.35
CA GLU A 148 8.92 -14.59 0.62
C GLU A 148 10.25 -15.18 0.10
N GLN A 149 10.22 -16.40 -0.46
CA GLN A 149 11.40 -17.09 -0.96
C GLN A 149 11.98 -16.47 -2.24
N SER A 150 11.11 -15.98 -3.13
CA SER A 150 11.56 -15.34 -4.38
C SER A 150 12.11 -13.94 -4.15
N GLY A 151 11.66 -13.26 -3.11
CA GLY A 151 12.01 -11.88 -2.84
C GLY A 151 11.52 -10.93 -3.94
N PRO A 152 11.85 -9.62 -3.82
CA PRO A 152 11.50 -8.66 -4.84
C PRO A 152 12.30 -8.91 -6.13
N PRO A 153 11.70 -8.66 -7.31
CA PRO A 153 12.43 -8.61 -8.56
C PRO A 153 13.58 -7.58 -8.49
N SER A 154 14.83 -8.05 -8.58
CA SER A 154 16.01 -7.18 -8.43
C SER A 154 16.41 -6.52 -9.76
N ILE A 155 15.99 -5.27 -9.94
CA ILE A 155 16.36 -4.46 -11.10
C ILE A 155 17.86 -4.22 -11.22
N PRO A 156 18.61 -3.86 -10.15
CA PRO A 156 20.04 -3.72 -10.25
C PRO A 156 20.69 -5.01 -10.79
N LEU A 157 20.45 -6.15 -10.15
CA LEU A 157 21.05 -7.42 -10.56
C LEU A 157 20.73 -7.76 -12.03
N TRP A 158 19.47 -7.61 -12.42
CA TRP A 158 19.06 -7.85 -13.80
C TRP A 158 19.76 -6.91 -14.77
N LEU A 159 19.84 -5.61 -14.48
CA LEU A 159 20.39 -4.60 -15.39
C LEU A 159 21.87 -4.86 -15.72
N PHE A 160 22.61 -5.45 -14.77
CA PHE A 160 24.01 -5.85 -14.95
C PHE A 160 24.22 -7.28 -15.44
N ASP A 161 23.18 -8.11 -15.46
CA ASP A 161 23.26 -9.44 -16.04
C ASP A 161 23.38 -9.34 -17.56
N ASP A 162 24.45 -9.87 -18.15
CA ASP A 162 24.66 -9.87 -19.60
C ASP A 162 23.85 -10.96 -20.33
N ALA A 163 23.10 -11.80 -19.61
CA ALA A 163 22.29 -12.85 -20.20
C ALA A 163 21.13 -12.29 -21.08
N PRO A 164 21.02 -12.71 -22.36
CA PRO A 164 19.99 -12.22 -23.28
C PRO A 164 18.55 -12.48 -22.82
N GLN A 165 18.33 -13.61 -22.14
CA GLN A 165 17.02 -14.05 -21.66
C GLN A 165 16.59 -13.39 -20.34
N ALA A 166 17.48 -12.67 -19.67
CA ALA A 166 17.24 -12.16 -18.31
C ALA A 166 16.00 -11.26 -18.24
N SER A 167 15.72 -10.45 -19.28
CA SER A 167 14.54 -9.57 -19.32
C SER A 167 13.23 -10.34 -19.41
N ALA A 168 13.18 -11.39 -20.22
CA ALA A 168 11.98 -12.22 -20.36
C ALA A 168 11.70 -12.97 -19.07
N THR A 169 12.73 -13.59 -18.48
CA THR A 169 12.64 -14.29 -17.19
C THR A 169 12.19 -13.36 -16.07
N LEU A 170 12.78 -12.15 -15.96
CA LEU A 170 12.40 -11.21 -14.92
C LEU A 170 10.97 -10.68 -15.10
N LEU A 171 10.53 -10.40 -16.34
CA LEU A 171 9.15 -10.00 -16.60
C LEU A 171 8.15 -11.12 -16.31
N GLU A 172 8.48 -12.36 -16.63
CA GLU A 172 7.64 -13.51 -16.27
C GLU A 172 7.53 -13.65 -14.75
N GLU A 173 8.64 -13.46 -14.03
CA GLU A 173 8.65 -13.45 -12.57
C GLU A 173 7.80 -12.31 -12.00
N CYS A 174 7.92 -11.08 -12.53
CA CYS A 174 7.08 -9.96 -12.12
C CYS A 174 5.59 -10.28 -12.34
N ARG A 175 5.22 -10.85 -13.49
CA ARG A 175 3.83 -11.23 -13.78
C ARG A 175 3.33 -12.32 -12.83
N ARG A 176 4.18 -13.29 -12.50
CA ARG A 176 3.85 -14.39 -11.59
C ARG A 176 3.62 -13.90 -10.17
N GLN A 177 4.51 -13.06 -9.65
CA GLN A 177 4.34 -12.46 -8.32
C GLN A 177 3.11 -11.55 -8.28
N MET A 178 2.90 -10.69 -9.27
CA MET A 178 1.73 -9.82 -9.38
C MET A 178 0.42 -10.64 -9.36
N ALA A 179 0.34 -11.72 -10.14
CA ALA A 179 -0.86 -12.56 -10.18
C ALA A 179 -1.15 -13.25 -8.84
N ILE A 180 -0.12 -13.58 -8.05
CA ILE A 180 -0.30 -14.13 -6.72
C ILE A 180 -0.79 -13.06 -5.74
N ILE A 181 -0.21 -11.87 -5.78
CA ILE A 181 -0.59 -10.74 -4.93
C ILE A 181 -2.06 -10.36 -5.15
N GLU A 182 -2.47 -10.17 -6.41
CA GLU A 182 -3.85 -9.83 -6.78
C GLU A 182 -4.83 -10.96 -6.40
N ARG A 183 -4.42 -12.23 -6.54
CA ARG A 183 -5.25 -13.37 -6.14
C ARG A 183 -5.46 -13.46 -4.62
N GLU A 184 -4.46 -13.04 -3.86
CA GLU A 184 -4.49 -13.06 -2.40
C GLU A 184 -5.09 -11.79 -1.79
N GLY A 185 -5.43 -10.79 -2.60
CA GLY A 185 -5.93 -9.50 -2.14
C GLY A 185 -4.88 -8.69 -1.37
N MET A 186 -3.59 -8.83 -1.74
CA MET A 186 -2.47 -8.21 -1.02
C MET A 186 -1.98 -6.92 -1.69
N GLU A 187 -2.78 -6.26 -2.51
CA GLU A 187 -2.39 -5.05 -3.25
C GLU A 187 -1.95 -3.89 -2.34
N ALA A 188 -2.34 -3.92 -1.06
CA ALA A 188 -1.91 -2.93 -0.07
C ALA A 188 -0.46 -3.12 0.42
N VAL A 189 0.19 -4.26 0.16
CA VAL A 189 1.57 -4.48 0.61
C VAL A 189 2.58 -3.76 -0.28
N TYR A 190 3.70 -3.36 0.31
CA TYR A 190 4.79 -2.71 -0.41
C TYR A 190 5.33 -3.56 -1.58
N ARG A 191 5.34 -4.90 -1.43
CA ARG A 191 5.73 -5.84 -2.48
C ARG A 191 5.01 -5.62 -3.80
N TYR A 192 3.73 -5.23 -3.77
CA TYR A 192 2.97 -4.99 -5.00
C TYR A 192 3.56 -3.82 -5.79
N TYR A 193 3.92 -2.73 -5.11
CA TYR A 193 4.61 -1.60 -5.71
C TYR A 193 5.97 -2.01 -6.31
N GLU A 194 6.78 -2.78 -5.58
CA GLU A 194 8.09 -3.24 -6.06
C GLU A 194 7.97 -4.05 -7.35
N VAL A 195 7.04 -5.01 -7.39
CA VAL A 195 6.80 -5.86 -8.55
C VAL A 195 6.32 -5.05 -9.76
N LEU A 196 5.35 -4.14 -9.55
CA LEU A 196 4.84 -3.30 -10.63
C LEU A 196 5.92 -2.36 -11.18
N SER A 197 6.70 -1.76 -10.29
CA SER A 197 7.77 -0.83 -10.65
C SER A 197 8.92 -1.54 -11.36
N ALA A 198 9.26 -2.75 -10.93
CA ALA A 198 10.24 -3.58 -11.62
C ALA A 198 9.77 -3.94 -13.03
N GLY A 199 8.53 -4.42 -13.20
CA GLY A 199 7.96 -4.71 -14.51
C GLY A 199 7.96 -3.49 -15.44
N PHE A 200 7.57 -2.32 -14.91
CA PHE A 200 7.65 -1.05 -15.62
C PHE A 200 9.07 -0.72 -16.08
N VAL A 201 10.06 -0.76 -15.17
CA VAL A 201 11.45 -0.43 -15.48
C VAL A 201 12.04 -1.38 -16.50
N VAL A 202 11.77 -2.68 -16.41
CA VAL A 202 12.26 -3.64 -17.42
C VAL A 202 11.75 -3.26 -18.80
N CYS A 203 10.45 -2.97 -18.94
CA CYS A 203 9.88 -2.56 -20.21
C CYS A 203 10.45 -1.23 -20.72
N VAL A 204 10.64 -0.23 -19.85
CA VAL A 204 11.28 1.05 -20.23
C VAL A 204 12.72 0.82 -20.68
N ALA A 205 13.48 0.02 -19.93
CA ALA A 205 14.88 -0.26 -20.20
C ALA A 205 15.11 -1.12 -21.44
N THR A 206 14.13 -1.92 -21.87
CA THR A 206 14.15 -2.61 -23.17
C THR A 206 13.52 -1.80 -24.30
N GLY A 207 12.94 -0.63 -24.02
CA GLY A 207 12.28 0.20 -25.04
C GLY A 207 10.90 -0.29 -25.47
N ASP A 208 10.27 -1.17 -24.70
CA ASP A 208 8.90 -1.66 -24.91
C ASP A 208 7.88 -0.72 -24.24
N ALA A 209 7.59 0.40 -24.91
CA ALA A 209 6.63 1.38 -24.43
C ALA A 209 5.20 0.82 -24.32
N GLN A 210 4.84 -0.15 -25.18
CA GLN A 210 3.52 -0.76 -25.16
C GLN A 210 3.28 -1.50 -23.85
N SER A 211 4.16 -2.44 -23.51
CA SER A 211 4.06 -3.19 -22.25
C SER A 211 4.25 -2.27 -21.05
N ALA A 212 5.19 -1.31 -21.11
CA ALA A 212 5.40 -0.36 -20.03
C ALA A 212 4.12 0.44 -19.71
N SER A 213 3.30 0.77 -20.71
CA SER A 213 2.05 1.50 -20.49
C SER A 213 1.02 0.70 -19.69
N GLU A 214 1.03 -0.64 -19.80
CA GLU A 214 0.16 -1.52 -19.03
C GLU A 214 0.54 -1.54 -17.55
N TRP A 215 1.85 -1.62 -17.26
CA TRP A 215 2.38 -1.49 -15.90
C TRP A 215 2.13 -0.10 -15.32
N ALA A 216 2.30 0.96 -16.12
CA ALA A 216 2.02 2.33 -15.71
C ALA A 216 0.55 2.52 -15.30
N ARG A 217 -0.41 1.94 -16.03
CA ARG A 217 -1.84 1.98 -15.63
C ARG A 217 -2.09 1.33 -14.27
N LYS A 218 -1.40 0.23 -13.95
CA LYS A 218 -1.50 -0.41 -12.63
C LYS A 218 -0.86 0.46 -11.55
N LEU A 219 0.32 1.04 -11.81
CA LEU A 219 0.97 1.98 -10.89
C LEU A 219 0.12 3.23 -10.62
N VAL A 220 -0.57 3.76 -11.64
CA VAL A 220 -1.51 4.88 -11.47
C VAL A 220 -2.63 4.55 -10.47
N ARG A 221 -3.11 3.30 -10.42
CA ARG A 221 -4.16 2.89 -9.47
C ARG A 221 -3.66 2.95 -8.02
N ILE A 222 -2.39 2.65 -7.79
CA ILE A 222 -1.79 2.68 -6.46
C ILE A 222 -0.98 3.97 -6.19
N ARG A 223 -1.07 4.99 -7.06
CA ARG A 223 -0.23 6.20 -7.03
C ARG A 223 -0.31 7.05 -5.76
N CYS A 224 -1.31 6.78 -4.93
CA CYS A 224 -1.48 7.46 -3.66
C CYS A 224 -0.38 7.10 -2.65
N VAL A 225 0.38 6.05 -2.95
CA VAL A 225 1.63 5.66 -2.29
C VAL A 225 2.71 6.68 -2.66
N GLU A 226 3.33 7.34 -1.67
CA GLU A 226 4.34 8.41 -1.89
C GLU A 226 5.52 7.94 -2.75
N GLU A 227 5.72 6.64 -2.86
CA GLU A 227 6.78 5.97 -3.61
C GLU A 227 6.54 6.00 -5.13
N VAL A 228 5.29 6.08 -5.59
CA VAL A 228 4.98 6.11 -7.03
C VAL A 228 5.42 7.46 -7.65
N PRO A 229 6.17 7.45 -8.77
CA PRO A 229 6.55 8.68 -9.46
C PRO A 229 5.33 9.55 -9.82
N LYS A 230 5.40 10.85 -9.51
CA LYS A 230 4.28 11.79 -9.75
C LYS A 230 3.92 11.94 -11.24
N ASP A 231 4.88 11.65 -12.11
CA ASP A 231 4.75 11.72 -13.56
C ASP A 231 4.37 10.37 -14.19
N ILE A 232 4.03 9.34 -13.40
CA ILE A 232 3.70 8.01 -13.92
C ILE A 232 2.54 8.04 -14.93
N GLU A 233 1.61 8.98 -14.81
CA GLU A 233 0.51 9.19 -15.75
C GLU A 233 0.98 9.53 -17.17
N SER A 234 2.13 10.20 -17.28
CA SER A 234 2.73 10.53 -18.58
C SER A 234 3.19 9.29 -19.34
N PHE A 235 3.24 8.12 -18.70
CA PHE A 235 3.59 6.83 -19.29
C PHE A 235 2.36 5.94 -19.56
N VAL A 236 1.13 6.43 -19.36
CA VAL A 236 -0.08 5.65 -19.68
C VAL A 236 -0.32 5.53 -21.19
N ASP A 237 0.11 6.55 -21.95
CA ASP A 237 0.10 6.54 -23.42
C ASP A 237 1.42 5.94 -23.94
N PRO A 238 1.40 4.79 -24.65
CA PRO A 238 2.60 4.17 -25.21
C PRO A 238 3.33 5.06 -26.24
N ASN A 239 2.66 6.07 -26.82
CA ASN A 239 3.28 7.01 -27.75
C ASN A 239 3.86 8.26 -27.07
N SER A 240 3.79 8.33 -25.74
CA SER A 240 4.26 9.48 -24.99
C SER A 240 5.75 9.74 -25.20
N ARG A 241 6.09 11.03 -25.37
CA ARG A 241 7.48 11.49 -25.39
C ARG A 241 8.22 11.25 -24.07
N ALA A 242 7.48 11.03 -22.97
CA ALA A 242 8.04 10.78 -21.65
C ALA A 242 8.96 9.55 -21.65
N TYR A 243 8.63 8.51 -22.43
CA TYR A 243 9.48 7.33 -22.58
C TYR A 243 10.89 7.68 -23.03
N LYS A 244 11.03 8.39 -24.15
CA LYS A 244 12.34 8.76 -24.70
C LYS A 244 13.13 9.72 -23.80
N ALA A 245 12.43 10.50 -22.97
CA ALA A 245 13.04 11.39 -21.98
C ALA A 245 13.42 10.67 -20.68
N HIS A 246 12.94 9.45 -20.46
CA HIS A 246 13.18 8.71 -19.23
C HIS A 246 14.65 8.23 -19.17
N PRO A 247 15.38 8.41 -18.04
CA PRO A 247 16.79 8.06 -17.94
C PRO A 247 17.11 6.59 -18.24
N MET A 248 16.15 5.70 -17.98
CA MET A 248 16.28 4.27 -18.22
C MET A 248 15.94 3.84 -19.65
N TRP A 249 15.41 4.71 -20.52
CA TRP A 249 14.93 4.32 -21.83
C TRP A 249 15.99 3.61 -22.65
N ARG A 250 15.69 2.37 -23.07
CA ARG A 250 16.58 1.50 -23.86
C ARG A 250 17.96 1.24 -23.25
N LYS A 251 18.20 1.57 -21.97
CA LYS A 251 19.49 1.39 -21.30
C LYS A 251 20.00 -0.05 -21.30
N ARG A 252 19.11 -1.04 -21.46
CA ARG A 252 19.50 -2.44 -21.59
C ARG A 252 20.29 -2.73 -22.88
N PHE A 253 19.97 -2.03 -23.97
CA PHE A 253 20.58 -2.24 -25.28
C PHE A 253 21.62 -1.18 -25.63
N ASP A 254 21.40 0.05 -25.18
CA ASP A 254 22.24 1.20 -25.49
C ASP A 254 23.31 1.40 -24.39
N ARG A 255 23.71 0.33 -23.68
CA ARG A 255 24.66 0.40 -22.55
C ARG A 255 26.04 0.81 -23.09
N ASP A 256 26.42 2.05 -22.83
CA ASP A 256 27.78 2.52 -23.09
C ASP A 256 28.70 1.84 -22.08
N SER A 257 29.77 1.19 -22.53
CA SER A 257 30.67 0.43 -21.64
C SER A 257 31.36 1.30 -20.59
N ASN A 258 31.25 2.62 -20.72
CA ASN A 258 31.85 3.63 -19.85
C ASN A 258 30.86 4.28 -18.86
N GLU A 259 29.57 3.91 -18.85
CA GLU A 259 28.64 4.47 -17.86
C GLU A 259 28.92 3.92 -16.45
N SER A 260 29.33 4.83 -15.55
CA SER A 260 29.59 4.52 -14.14
C SER A 260 28.32 4.05 -13.42
N TRP A 261 28.50 3.11 -12.49
CA TRP A 261 27.52 2.68 -11.49
C TRP A 261 26.72 3.84 -10.88
N ASP A 262 27.37 4.97 -10.61
CA ASP A 262 26.74 6.14 -9.98
C ASP A 262 25.63 6.76 -10.84
N VAL A 263 25.80 6.77 -12.16
CA VAL A 263 24.82 7.36 -13.10
C VAL A 263 23.56 6.48 -13.13
N MET A 264 23.76 5.16 -13.13
CA MET A 264 22.69 4.18 -13.16
C MET A 264 21.92 4.12 -11.85
N MET A 265 22.64 4.12 -10.72
CA MET A 265 22.03 4.16 -9.39
C MET A 265 21.27 5.46 -9.14
N LYS A 266 21.73 6.61 -9.69
CA LYS A 266 20.94 7.85 -9.66
C LYS A 266 19.62 7.73 -10.43
N GLY A 267 19.61 7.02 -11.56
CA GLY A 267 18.40 6.71 -12.31
C GLY A 267 17.42 5.84 -11.50
N LEU A 268 17.91 4.78 -10.85
CA LEU A 268 17.09 3.91 -10.00
C LEU A 268 16.61 4.61 -8.72
N ALA A 269 17.44 5.46 -8.12
CA ALA A 269 17.10 6.26 -6.96
C ALA A 269 16.02 7.30 -7.28
N ALA A 270 16.05 7.90 -8.47
CA ALA A 270 14.99 8.80 -8.93
C ALA A 270 13.62 8.10 -9.03
N MET A 271 13.61 6.78 -9.23
CA MET A 271 12.40 5.95 -9.23
C MET A 271 12.07 5.36 -7.86
N LYS A 272 12.83 5.69 -6.81
CA LYS A 272 12.72 5.09 -5.47
C LYS A 272 12.78 3.55 -5.49
N LEU A 273 13.44 2.96 -6.50
CA LEU A 273 13.64 1.51 -6.63
C LEU A 273 14.95 1.04 -6.01
N GLY A 274 15.79 1.98 -5.56
CA GLY A 274 16.85 1.69 -4.61
C GLY A 274 16.24 1.53 -3.23
N GLY A 275 15.86 0.30 -2.88
CA GLY A 275 15.54 -0.04 -1.50
C GLY A 275 16.62 0.48 -0.56
N ILE A 276 16.17 0.93 0.62
CA ILE A 276 16.93 1.37 1.79
C ILE A 276 18.35 0.78 1.74
N ILE A 277 19.33 1.63 1.46
CA ILE A 277 20.70 1.33 1.89
C ILE A 277 20.58 1.28 3.41
N VAL A 278 20.56 0.07 3.96
CA VAL A 278 20.81 -0.11 5.39
C VAL A 278 22.24 0.38 5.58
N GLU A 279 22.37 1.63 6.01
CA GLU A 279 23.61 2.12 6.59
C GLU A 279 23.86 1.25 7.83
N ASN A 280 24.77 0.28 7.67
CA ASN A 280 25.39 -0.42 8.80
C ASN A 280 26.32 0.53 9.55
#